data_AF-M0N6U5-F1
#
_entry.id   AF-M0N6U5-F1
#
_cell.length_a   1.000
_cell.length_b   1.000
_cell.length_c   1.000
_cell.angle_alpha   90.00
_cell.angle_beta   90.00
_cell.angle_gamma   90.00
#
_symmetry.space_group_name_H-M   'P 1'
#
loop_
_entity.id
_entity.type
_entity.pdbx_description
1 polymer ?
#
loop_
_entity_poly.entity_id
_entity_poly.type
_entity_poly.pdbx_seq_one_letter_code
_entity_poly.pdbx_strand_id
1 'polypeptide(L)'
;MADDTTDGSLERVLSRWQLFAIGFGAIVGWGWIIQMGYWIDEAGPYGAMAAFAIGGVLVLLVALIYGELVSAMPYAGGEHVYTHRAFGPAVSFVCSWSLLLGYMGVVGFQSIALGIGFSYLIPGFDILALWTFAGQTVYGSWV
;
A
#
# COMPACT_ATOMS: atom_id res chain seq x y z
N MET A 1 40.02 15.51 -6.16
CA MET A 1 40.53 14.38 -6.96
C MET A 1 39.34 13.88 -7.75
N ALA A 2 39.27 14.21 -9.03
CA ALA A 2 38.15 13.92 -9.90
C ALA A 2 38.17 12.44 -10.32
N ASP A 3 36.99 11.81 -10.34
CA ASP A 3 36.63 10.54 -11.01
C ASP A 3 35.12 10.33 -10.72
N ASP A 4 34.19 10.02 -11.60
CA ASP A 4 34.19 9.76 -13.05
C ASP A 4 32.73 9.99 -13.51
N THR A 5 32.55 10.46 -14.73
CA THR A 5 31.25 10.66 -15.36
C THR A 5 30.64 9.32 -15.77
N THR A 6 29.69 8.82 -14.97
CA THR A 6 28.61 7.95 -15.46
C THR A 6 27.29 8.69 -15.34
N ASP A 7 26.75 9.12 -16.48
CA ASP A 7 25.39 9.62 -16.64
C ASP A 7 24.38 8.67 -15.97
N GLY A 8 23.68 9.12 -14.93
CA GLY A 8 22.62 8.35 -14.27
C GLY A 8 22.52 8.44 -12.73
N SER A 9 23.34 9.24 -12.04
CA SER A 9 23.23 9.37 -10.58
C SER A 9 22.18 10.42 -10.18
N LEU A 10 21.17 10.02 -9.40
CA LEU A 10 20.14 10.91 -8.85
C LEU A 10 20.73 11.85 -7.79
N GLU A 11 20.40 13.14 -7.87
CA GLU A 11 20.79 14.11 -6.84
C GLU A 11 20.02 13.87 -5.54
N ARG A 12 20.73 13.89 -4.40
CA ARG A 12 20.14 13.59 -3.09
C ARG A 12 19.41 14.82 -2.53
N VAL A 13 18.22 15.08 -3.06
CA VAL A 13 17.39 16.26 -2.73
C VAL A 13 16.31 15.99 -1.66
N LEU A 14 16.04 14.72 -1.32
CA LEU A 14 14.98 14.38 -0.38
C LEU A 14 15.31 14.82 1.05
N SER A 15 14.50 15.75 1.57
CA SER A 15 14.49 16.13 2.98
C SER A 15 13.74 15.11 3.84
N ARG A 16 14.01 15.09 5.16
CA ARG A 16 13.36 14.17 6.13
C ARG A 16 11.83 14.31 6.10
N TRP A 17 11.33 15.53 5.96
CA TRP A 17 9.90 15.80 5.87
C TRP A 17 9.27 15.29 4.58
N GLN A 18 9.99 15.37 3.46
CA GLN A 18 9.52 14.83 2.18
C GLN A 18 9.49 13.29 2.24
N LEU A 19 10.48 12.67 2.86
CA LEU A 19 10.50 11.22 3.07
C LEU A 19 9.33 10.76 3.96
N PHE A 20 9.05 11.50 5.04
CA PHE A 20 7.88 11.23 5.88
C PHE A 20 6.57 11.39 5.10
N ALA A 21 6.43 12.46 4.33
CA ALA A 21 5.22 12.71 3.53
C ALA A 21 4.98 11.59 2.49
N ILE A 22 6.03 11.11 1.82
CA ILE A 22 5.94 9.99 0.87
C ILE A 22 5.52 8.70 1.60
N GLY A 23 6.16 8.39 2.74
CA GLY A 23 5.80 7.21 3.53
C GLY A 23 4.37 7.26 4.06
N PHE A 24 3.95 8.40 4.61
CA PHE A 24 2.59 8.58 5.11
C PHE A 24 1.54 8.49 3.99
N GLY A 25 1.81 9.13 2.85
CA GLY A 25 0.92 9.08 1.67
C GLY A 25 0.83 7.69 1.05
N ALA A 26 1.89 6.87 1.14
CA ALA A 26 1.86 5.50 0.65
C ALA A 26 1.02 4.55 1.54
N ILE A 27 0.84 4.87 2.82
CA ILE A 27 0.09 4.03 3.78
C ILE A 27 -1.41 4.37 3.75
N VAL A 28 -1.77 5.65 3.64
CA VAL A 28 -3.18 6.10 3.71
C VAL A 28 -3.85 5.94 2.34
N GLY A 29 -4.84 5.05 2.24
CA GLY A 29 -5.59 4.79 1.00
C GLY A 29 -7.11 4.66 1.20
N TRP A 30 -7.87 4.34 0.15
CA TRP A 30 -9.34 4.25 0.21
C TRP A 30 -9.89 3.10 1.06
N GLY A 31 -9.07 2.07 1.32
CA GLY A 31 -9.49 0.88 2.06
C GLY A 31 -10.06 1.16 3.45
N TRP A 32 -9.54 2.14 4.20
CA TRP A 32 -10.04 2.41 5.55
C TRP A 32 -11.46 3.00 5.55
N ILE A 33 -11.81 3.79 4.55
CA ILE A 33 -13.14 4.44 4.44
C ILE A 33 -14.21 3.38 4.19
N ILE A 34 -13.93 2.44 3.28
CA ILE A 34 -14.90 1.43 2.85
C ILE A 34 -15.01 0.30 3.89
N GLN A 35 -13.88 -0.11 4.48
CA GLN A 35 -13.84 -1.27 5.37
C GLN A 35 -14.21 -0.95 6.82
N MET A 36 -14.14 0.31 7.26
CA MET A 36 -14.49 0.67 8.63
C MET A 36 -15.91 0.26 9.01
N GLY A 37 -16.88 0.44 8.10
CA GLY A 37 -18.26 0.01 8.33
C GLY A 37 -18.37 -1.50 8.52
N TYR A 38 -17.68 -2.26 7.67
CA TYR A 38 -17.66 -3.73 7.73
C TYR A 38 -17.03 -4.24 9.04
N TRP A 39 -15.90 -3.67 9.48
CA TRP A 39 -15.26 -4.07 10.74
C TRP A 39 -16.11 -3.79 11.98
N ILE A 40 -16.84 -2.67 11.99
CA ILE A 40 -17.71 -2.31 13.11
C ILE A 40 -18.96 -3.19 13.12
N ASP A 41 -19.53 -3.51 11.96
CA ASP A 41 -20.71 -4.38 11.86
C ASP A 41 -20.40 -5.81 12.32
N GLU A 42 -19.23 -6.35 11.92
CA GLU A 42 -18.85 -7.73 12.25
C GLU A 42 -18.31 -7.89 13.69
N ALA A 43 -17.41 -7.01 14.14
CA ALA A 43 -16.73 -7.15 15.44
C ALA A 43 -17.29 -6.24 16.55
N GLY A 44 -18.15 -5.28 16.20
CA GLY A 44 -18.57 -4.20 17.09
C GLY A 44 -17.47 -3.14 17.31
N PRO A 45 -17.82 -1.97 17.89
CA PRO A 45 -16.85 -0.88 18.10
C PRO A 45 -15.65 -1.28 18.95
N TYR A 46 -15.89 -2.01 20.05
CA TYR A 46 -14.82 -2.44 20.96
C TYR A 46 -13.93 -3.52 20.33
N GLY A 47 -14.52 -4.44 19.56
CA GLY A 47 -13.78 -5.47 18.83
C GLY A 47 -12.87 -4.88 17.77
N ALA A 48 -13.38 -3.91 16.99
CA ALA A 48 -12.59 -3.19 16.00
C ALA A 48 -11.42 -2.43 16.65
N MET A 49 -11.65 -1.71 17.76
CA MET A 49 -10.59 -1.01 18.49
C MET A 49 -9.50 -1.96 19.01
N ALA A 50 -9.88 -3.11 19.58
CA ALA A 50 -8.93 -4.10 20.05
C ALA A 50 -8.12 -4.72 18.90
N ALA A 51 -8.77 -5.03 17.78
CA ALA A 51 -8.11 -5.54 16.58
C ALA A 51 -7.09 -4.54 16.02
N PHE A 52 -7.45 -3.25 15.97
CA PHE A 52 -6.53 -2.18 15.56
C PHE A 52 -5.35 -2.01 16.52
N ALA A 53 -5.58 -2.09 17.84
CA ALA A 53 -4.51 -1.99 18.82
C ALA A 53 -3.50 -3.15 18.65
N ILE A 54 -3.99 -4.38 18.53
CA ILE A 54 -3.14 -5.57 18.34
C ILE A 54 -2.41 -5.50 17.00
N GLY A 55 -3.12 -5.19 15.92
CA GLY A 55 -2.53 -5.03 14.58
C GLY A 55 -1.48 -3.92 14.55
N GLY A 56 -1.74 -2.79 15.21
CA GLY A 56 -0.80 -1.68 15.33
C GLY A 56 0.49 -2.08 16.04
N VAL A 57 0.40 -2.85 17.14
CA VAL A 57 1.59 -3.36 17.83
C VAL A 57 2.41 -4.29 16.93
N LEU A 58 1.76 -5.19 16.18
CA LEU A 58 2.46 -6.06 15.24
C LEU A 58 3.17 -5.27 14.13
N VAL A 59 2.49 -4.28 13.55
CA VAL A 59 3.08 -3.41 12.52
C VAL A 59 4.24 -2.59 13.08
N LEU A 60 4.16 -2.13 14.33
CA LEU A 60 5.27 -1.41 14.98
C LEU A 60 6.52 -2.29 15.12
N LEU A 61 6.37 -3.56 15.49
CA LEU A 61 7.49 -4.50 15.55
C LEU A 61 8.15 -4.69 14.18
N VAL A 62 7.33 -4.82 13.13
CA VAL A 62 7.83 -4.90 11.74
C VAL A 62 8.54 -3.60 11.36
N ALA A 63 7.97 -2.43 11.67
CA ALA A 63 8.56 -1.13 11.36
C ALA A 63 9.93 -0.94 12.02
N LEU A 64 10.12 -1.40 13.26
CA LEU A 64 11.41 -1.36 13.95
C LEU A 64 12.47 -2.21 13.24
N ILE A 65 12.11 -3.44 12.84
CA ILE A 65 13.01 -4.34 12.09
C ILE A 65 13.41 -3.70 10.75
N TYR A 66 12.45 -3.13 10.03
CA TYR A 66 12.73 -2.44 8.77
C TYR A 66 13.58 -1.18 8.99
N GLY A 67 13.41 -0.46 10.10
CA GLY A 67 14.25 0.69 10.46
C GLY A 67 15.73 0.32 10.61
N GLU A 68 16.01 -0.76 11.35
CA GLU A 68 17.37 -1.30 11.49
C GLU A 68 17.94 -1.74 10.13
N LEU A 69 17.12 -2.40 9.31
CA LEU A 69 17.54 -2.96 8.03
C LEU A 69 17.85 -1.89 6.98
N VAL A 70 17.04 -0.82 6.92
CA VAL A 70 17.26 0.34 6.04
C VAL A 70 18.55 1.06 6.44
N SER A 71 18.85 1.16 7.74
CA SER A 71 20.10 1.78 8.22
C SER A 71 21.31 0.90 7.91
N ALA A 72 21.19 -0.42 7.99
CA ALA A 72 22.28 -1.36 7.70
C ALA A 72 22.56 -1.53 6.20
N MET A 73 21.54 -1.43 5.35
CA MET A 73 21.63 -1.62 3.90
C MET A 73 20.98 -0.46 3.14
N PRO A 74 21.66 0.70 3.01
CA PRO A 74 21.13 1.89 2.34
C PRO A 74 21.20 1.78 0.81
N TYR A 75 20.75 0.65 0.25
CA TYR A 75 20.69 0.39 -1.18
C TYR A 75 19.27 0.61 -1.71
N ALA A 76 19.16 1.15 -2.93
CA ALA A 76 17.88 1.25 -3.62
C ALA A 76 17.44 -0.15 -4.09
N GLY A 77 16.33 -0.67 -3.54
CA GLY A 77 15.78 -1.98 -3.94
C GLY A 77 14.94 -2.71 -2.90
N GLY A 78 14.81 -2.18 -1.68
CA GLY A 78 13.83 -2.66 -0.69
C GLY A 78 13.92 -4.15 -0.36
N GLU A 79 12.77 -4.82 -0.33
CA GLU A 79 12.62 -6.23 0.07
C GLU A 79 13.40 -7.19 -0.85
N HIS A 80 13.59 -6.83 -2.13
CA HIS A 80 14.40 -7.62 -3.05
C HIS A 80 15.86 -7.71 -2.56
N VAL A 81 16.45 -6.58 -2.20
CA VAL A 81 17.84 -6.50 -1.73
C VAL A 81 18.01 -7.24 -0.40
N TYR A 82 17.04 -7.09 0.51
CA TYR A 82 17.07 -7.75 1.81
C TYR A 82 17.04 -9.28 1.69
N THR A 83 16.14 -9.80 0.87
CA THR A 83 15.98 -11.24 0.65
C THR A 83 17.12 -11.82 -0.18
N HIS A 84 17.64 -11.06 -1.15
CA HIS A 84 18.80 -11.45 -1.93
C HIS A 84 20.04 -11.61 -1.04
N ARG A 85 20.25 -10.69 -0.09
CA ARG A 85 21.37 -10.76 0.84
C ARG A 85 21.25 -11.90 1.85
N ALA A 86 20.03 -12.19 2.33
CA ALA A 86 19.80 -13.20 3.36
C ALA A 86 19.75 -14.65 2.84
N PHE A 87 19.07 -14.88 1.70
CA PHE A 87 18.73 -16.23 1.22
C PHE A 87 19.23 -16.54 -0.20
N GLY A 88 19.82 -15.55 -0.88
CA GLY A 88 20.34 -15.70 -2.23
C GLY A 88 19.31 -15.49 -3.35
N PRO A 89 19.73 -15.70 -4.62
CA PRO A 89 18.98 -15.25 -5.79
C PRO A 89 17.62 -15.93 -6.01
N ALA A 90 17.54 -17.24 -5.77
CA ALA A 90 16.32 -18.02 -6.04
C ALA A 90 15.15 -17.60 -5.12
N VAL A 91 15.42 -17.44 -3.82
CA VAL A 91 14.42 -17.02 -2.84
C VAL A 91 14.02 -15.56 -3.06
N SER A 92 14.99 -14.71 -3.39
CA SER A 92 14.73 -13.31 -3.71
C SER A 92 13.83 -13.15 -4.94
N PHE A 93 14.03 -13.95 -5.98
CA PHE A 93 13.17 -13.96 -7.17
C PHE A 93 11.71 -14.31 -6.81
N VAL A 94 11.50 -15.38 -6.05
CA VAL A 94 10.15 -15.79 -5.62
C VAL A 94 9.50 -14.73 -4.72
N CYS A 95 10.28 -14.14 -3.80
CA CYS A 95 9.78 -13.08 -2.92
C CYS A 95 9.36 -11.85 -3.71
N SER A 96 10.19 -11.37 -4.64
CA SER A 96 9.87 -10.21 -5.47
C SER A 96 8.70 -10.46 -6.40
N TRP A 97 8.57 -11.67 -6.95
CA TRP A 97 7.39 -12.03 -7.74
C TRP A 97 6.11 -12.03 -6.90
N SER A 98 6.18 -12.58 -5.69
CA SER A 98 5.05 -12.58 -4.74
C SER A 98 4.65 -11.16 -4.33
N LEU A 99 5.64 -10.30 -4.07
CA LEU A 99 5.46 -8.89 -3.75
C LEU A 99 4.80 -8.14 -4.90
N LEU A 100 5.27 -8.37 -6.14
CA LEU A 100 4.70 -7.79 -7.36
C LEU A 100 3.23 -8.19 -7.53
N LEU A 101 2.92 -9.47 -7.44
CA LEU A 101 1.55 -9.97 -7.54
C LEU A 101 0.65 -9.41 -6.41
N GLY A 102 1.17 -9.31 -5.19
CA GLY A 102 0.48 -8.67 -4.08
C GLY A 102 0.13 -7.21 -4.38
N TYR A 103 1.10 -6.44 -4.89
CA TYR A 103 0.87 -5.05 -5.28
C TYR A 103 -0.13 -4.90 -6.43
N MET A 104 -0.13 -5.80 -7.41
CA MET A 104 -1.15 -5.80 -8.48
C MET A 104 -2.56 -5.96 -7.90
N GLY A 105 -2.73 -6.83 -6.90
CA GLY A 105 -4.00 -6.99 -6.18
C GLY A 105 -4.42 -5.72 -5.44
N VAL A 106 -3.47 -5.07 -4.76
CA VAL A 106 -3.73 -3.80 -4.05
C VAL A 106 -4.17 -2.71 -5.03
N VAL A 107 -3.51 -2.58 -6.19
CA VAL A 107 -3.90 -1.61 -7.22
C VAL A 107 -5.32 -1.88 -7.69
N GLY A 108 -5.67 -3.14 -7.99
CA GLY A 108 -7.03 -3.52 -8.41
C GLY A 108 -8.09 -3.16 -7.36
N PHE A 109 -7.83 -3.47 -6.08
CA PHE A 109 -8.72 -3.09 -4.98
C PHE A 109 -8.88 -1.57 -4.87
N GLN A 110 -7.79 -0.81 -4.94
CA GLN A 110 -7.82 0.64 -4.81
C GLN A 110 -8.54 1.32 -5.97
N SER A 111 -8.46 0.77 -7.18
CA SER A 111 -9.21 1.27 -8.34
C SER A 111 -10.72 1.13 -8.16
N ILE A 112 -11.19 -0.02 -7.66
CA ILE A 112 -12.62 -0.25 -7.39
C ILE A 112 -13.08 0.63 -6.23
N ALA A 113 -12.27 0.70 -5.16
CA ALA A 113 -12.56 1.50 -3.98
C ALA A 113 -12.72 2.99 -4.31
N LEU A 114 -11.89 3.53 -5.22
CA LEU A 114 -12.02 4.91 -5.69
C LEU A 114 -13.38 5.13 -6.36
N GLY A 115 -13.81 4.23 -7.25
CA GLY A 115 -15.11 4.33 -7.93
C GLY A 115 -16.28 4.38 -6.95
N ILE A 116 -16.29 3.49 -5.96
CA ILE A 116 -17.30 3.47 -4.89
C ILE A 116 -17.21 4.73 -4.02
N GLY A 117 -15.99 5.17 -3.67
CA GLY A 117 -15.78 6.38 -2.89
C GLY A 117 -16.33 7.63 -3.58
N PHE A 118 -16.22 7.70 -4.91
CA PHE A 118 -16.69 8.83 -5.69
C PHE A 118 -18.22 8.93 -5.74
N SER A 119 -18.92 7.79 -5.75
CA SER A 119 -20.39 7.80 -5.69
C SER A 119 -20.93 8.23 -4.32
N TYR A 120 -20.18 8.00 -3.24
CA TYR A 120 -20.51 8.59 -1.93
C TYR A 120 -20.29 10.11 -1.86
N LEU A 121 -19.36 10.64 -2.65
CA LEU A 121 -19.03 12.06 -2.65
C LEU A 121 -19.98 12.90 -3.53
N ILE A 122 -20.42 12.37 -4.67
CA ILE A 122 -21.29 13.07 -5.62
C ILE A 122 -22.67 12.38 -5.68
N PRO A 123 -23.72 12.95 -5.05
CA PRO A 123 -25.06 12.39 -5.15
C PRO A 123 -25.57 12.48 -6.60
N GLY A 124 -25.85 11.32 -7.21
CA GLY A 124 -26.32 11.20 -8.59
C GLY A 124 -25.29 10.66 -9.60
N PHE A 125 -24.12 10.17 -9.15
CA PHE A 125 -23.11 9.59 -10.03
C PHE A 125 -23.49 8.21 -10.60
N ASP A 126 -24.29 7.44 -9.86
CA ASP A 126 -24.70 6.07 -10.20
C ASP A 126 -26.11 6.06 -10.83
N ILE A 127 -26.19 6.22 -12.16
CA ILE A 127 -27.51 6.36 -12.84
C ILE A 127 -27.92 5.07 -13.55
N LEU A 128 -26.98 4.33 -14.15
CA LEU A 128 -27.29 3.16 -14.97
C LEU A 128 -26.70 1.88 -14.39
N ALA A 129 -27.50 0.93 -13.91
CA ALA A 129 -26.97 -0.40 -13.57
C ALA A 129 -26.52 -1.11 -14.87
N LEU A 130 -25.21 -1.23 -15.09
CA LEU A 130 -24.62 -1.85 -16.29
C LEU A 130 -24.68 -3.38 -16.19
N TRP A 131 -24.01 -3.95 -15.19
CA TRP A 131 -24.00 -5.38 -14.93
C TRP A 131 -23.79 -5.68 -13.45
N THR A 132 -24.36 -6.78 -12.99
CA THR A 132 -24.15 -7.27 -11.62
C THR A 132 -23.14 -8.41 -11.67
N PHE A 133 -22.01 -8.26 -10.99
CA PHE A 133 -21.02 -9.32 -10.84
C PHE A 133 -20.81 -9.61 -9.35
N ALA A 134 -20.89 -10.89 -8.96
CA ALA A 134 -20.72 -11.35 -7.58
C ALA A 134 -21.61 -10.61 -6.54
N GLY A 135 -22.84 -10.25 -6.90
CA GLY A 135 -23.77 -9.56 -6.00
C GLY A 135 -23.48 -8.07 -5.78
N GLN A 136 -22.52 -7.49 -6.52
CA GLN A 136 -22.25 -6.06 -6.57
C GLN A 136 -22.69 -5.50 -7.93
N THR A 137 -23.55 -4.48 -7.91
CA THR A 137 -24.06 -3.84 -9.13
C THR A 137 -23.05 -2.79 -9.58
N VAL A 138 -22.49 -2.96 -10.78
CA VAL A 138 -21.63 -1.96 -11.40
C VAL A 138 -22.53 -0.91 -12.04
N TYR A 139 -22.47 0.31 -11.52
CA TYR A 139 -23.18 1.44 -12.08
C TYR A 139 -22.32 2.14 -13.15
N GLY A 140 -22.95 2.53 -14.24
CA GLY A 140 -22.40 3.40 -15.27
C GLY A 140 -22.55 4.84 -14.84
N SER A 141 -21.43 5.56 -14.86
CA SER A 141 -21.35 7.00 -14.68
C SER A 141 -21.72 7.75 -15.96
N TRP A 142 -22.14 9.01 -15.84
CA TRP A 142 -22.44 9.92 -16.96
C TRP A 142 -21.18 10.48 -17.70
N VAL A 143 -20.05 9.79 -17.62
CA VAL A 143 -18.83 10.07 -18.42
C VAL A 143 -18.32 8.78 -19.01
#